data_AF-A0A3C1VJL7-F1
#
_entry.id   AF-A0A3C1VJL7-F1
#
_cell.length_a   1.000
_cell.length_b   1.000
_cell.length_c   1.000
_cell.angle_alpha   90.00
_cell.angle_beta   90.00
_cell.angle_gamma   90.00
#
_symmetry.space_group_name_H-M   'P 1'
#
loop_
_entity.id
_entity.type
_entity.pdbx_description
1 polymer ?
#
loop_
_entity_poly.entity_id
_entity_poly.type
_entity_poly.pdbx_seq_one_letter_code
_entity_poly.pdbx_strand_id
1 'polypeptide(L)'
;MTGNKSPVKGTQLWQNKSLKLVLATPHTIINDLRQRIFPQGHFAFLIVDEFHHAHKKYPYVPIALAAYKAGALILSLSATAEDLEALKNCFVTKIVKAEISMPQKISPTSEKKHPSG
;
A
#
# COMPACT_ATOMS: atom_id res chain seq x y z
N MET A 1 2.37 9.31 -5.87
CA MET A 1 3.26 9.66 -6.99
C MET A 1 2.62 9.10 -8.24
N THR A 2 2.25 9.96 -9.17
CA THR A 2 1.89 9.58 -10.53
C THR A 2 3.16 9.66 -11.38
N GLY A 3 3.34 8.72 -12.32
CA GLY A 3 4.61 8.45 -13.03
C GLY A 3 5.09 9.52 -14.02
N ASN A 4 4.82 10.80 -13.78
CA ASN A 4 5.08 11.89 -14.72
C ASN A 4 6.13 12.91 -14.21
N LYS A 5 6.99 12.52 -13.26
CA LYS A 5 8.10 13.36 -12.80
C LYS A 5 9.39 12.97 -13.54
N SER A 6 10.14 13.96 -14.01
CA SER A 6 11.43 13.71 -14.65
C SER A 6 12.41 13.03 -13.67
N PRO A 7 13.34 12.17 -14.15
CA PRO A 7 14.28 11.43 -13.30
C PRO A 7 15.04 12.32 -12.29
N VAL A 8 15.41 13.53 -12.71
CA VAL A 8 16.10 14.54 -11.88
C VAL A 8 15.26 14.96 -10.67
N LYS A 9 13.95 15.09 -10.82
CA LYS A 9 13.04 15.41 -9.71
C LYS A 9 12.85 14.23 -8.76
N GLY A 10 13.03 12.99 -9.24
CA GLY A 10 13.01 11.78 -8.42
C GLY A 10 14.21 11.73 -7.47
N THR A 11 15.43 11.94 -7.98
CA THR A 11 16.66 11.94 -7.17
C THR A 11 16.63 13.00 -6.08
N GLN A 12 16.21 14.22 -6.42
CA GLN A 12 16.08 15.32 -5.46
C GLN A 12 15.05 15.03 -4.37
N LEU A 13 13.97 14.32 -4.70
CA LEU A 13 12.95 13.93 -3.73
C LEU A 13 13.53 12.94 -2.71
N TRP A 14 14.19 11.88 -3.16
CA TRP A 14 14.76 10.87 -2.27
C TRP A 14 15.94 11.38 -1.43
N GLN A 15 16.64 12.43 -1.89
CA GLN A 15 17.71 13.08 -1.14
C GLN A 15 17.21 14.14 -0.14
N ASN A 16 15.93 14.51 -0.19
CA ASN A 16 15.36 15.49 0.72
C ASN A 16 15.25 14.92 2.14
N LYS A 17 16.13 15.37 3.05
CA LYS A 17 16.14 14.93 4.46
C LYS A 17 14.85 15.24 5.22
N SER A 18 14.05 16.18 4.74
CA SER A 18 12.74 16.53 5.33
C SER A 18 11.61 15.61 4.84
N LEU A 19 11.85 14.76 3.85
CA LEU A 19 10.87 13.80 3.36
C LEU A 19 10.66 12.69 4.39
N LYS A 20 9.44 12.57 4.89
CA LYS A 20 9.07 11.57 5.91
C LYS A 20 8.11 10.50 5.41
N LEU A 21 7.33 10.80 4.38
CA LEU A 21 6.27 9.94 3.85
C LEU A 21 6.23 10.02 2.33
N VAL A 22 6.13 8.86 1.69
CA VAL A 22 5.94 8.74 0.24
C VAL A 22 4.72 7.85 -0.01
N LEU A 23 3.74 8.41 -0.71
CA LEU A 23 2.62 7.66 -1.29
C LEU A 23 2.91 7.51 -2.77
N ALA A 24 3.00 6.28 -3.28
CA ALA A 24 3.35 6.01 -4.67
C ALA A 24 2.71 4.72 -5.17
N THR A 25 2.51 4.63 -6.48
CA THR A 25 2.16 3.35 -7.10
C THR A 25 3.39 2.43 -7.08
N PRO A 26 3.20 1.11 -7.04
CA PRO A 26 4.31 0.16 -7.09
C PRO A 26 5.18 0.33 -8.34
N HIS A 27 4.57 0.72 -9.47
CA HIS A 27 5.27 0.95 -10.72
C HIS A 27 6.25 2.13 -10.66
N THR A 28 5.93 3.20 -9.92
CA THR A 28 6.86 4.31 -9.70
C THR A 28 8.06 3.87 -8.87
N ILE A 29 7.81 3.19 -7.74
CA ILE A 29 8.88 2.75 -6.84
C ILE A 29 9.83 1.76 -7.51
N ILE A 30 9.29 0.76 -8.23
CA ILE A 30 10.15 -0.22 -8.90
C ILE A 30 11.00 0.40 -10.00
N ASN A 31 10.49 1.43 -10.68
CA ASN A 31 11.25 2.14 -11.70
C ASN A 31 12.40 2.93 -11.05
N ASP A 32 12.14 3.65 -9.96
CA ASP A 32 13.17 4.41 -9.22
C ASP A 32 14.27 3.49 -8.65
N LEU A 33 13.88 2.30 -8.15
CA LEU A 33 14.82 1.27 -7.71
C LEU A 33 15.69 0.76 -8.87
N ARG A 34 15.08 0.43 -10.02
CA ARG A 34 15.79 -0.05 -11.21
C ARG A 34 16.74 0.99 -11.79
N GLN A 35 16.34 2.26 -11.79
CA GLN A 35 17.15 3.38 -12.26
C GLN A 35 18.21 3.83 -11.25
N ARG A 36 18.30 3.19 -10.07
CA ARG A 36 19.20 3.55 -8.96
C ARG A 36 19.07 5.01 -8.52
N ILE A 37 17.91 5.62 -8.77
CA ILE A 37 17.54 6.96 -8.30
C ILE A 37 17.34 6.93 -6.79
N PHE A 38 16.82 5.82 -6.28
CA PHE A 38 16.75 5.49 -4.86
C PHE A 38 17.63 4.27 -4.56
N PRO A 39 18.95 4.44 -4.53
CA PRO A 39 19.89 3.32 -4.69
C PRO A 39 19.93 2.33 -3.51
N GLN A 40 19.15 2.55 -2.45
CA GLN A 40 19.25 1.74 -1.23
C GLN A 40 17.94 1.08 -0.80
N GLY A 41 16.78 1.44 -1.37
CA GLY A 41 15.51 0.87 -0.87
C GLY A 41 15.30 1.11 0.63
N HIS A 42 15.99 2.10 1.22
CA HIS A 42 16.00 2.39 2.65
C HIS A 42 14.67 3.01 3.06
N PHE A 43 13.66 2.17 3.18
CA PHE A 43 12.45 2.48 3.89
C PHE A 43 12.65 1.99 5.33
N ALA A 44 12.49 2.86 6.32
CA ALA A 44 12.35 2.36 7.69
C ALA A 44 11.06 1.54 7.83
N PHE A 45 10.03 1.91 7.04
CA PHE A 45 8.71 1.30 7.05
C PHE A 45 8.10 1.29 5.65
N LEU A 46 7.60 0.14 5.22
CA LEU A 46 6.87 -0.06 3.97
C LEU A 46 5.44 -0.52 4.28
N ILE A 47 4.44 0.19 3.74
CA ILE A 47 3.04 -0.24 3.75
C ILE A 47 2.68 -0.72 2.35
N VAL A 48 2.21 -1.97 2.24
CA VAL A 48 1.68 -2.55 1.01
C VAL A 48 0.16 -2.65 1.14
N ASP A 49 -0.54 -1.76 0.45
CA ASP A 49 -1.99 -1.78 0.36
C ASP A 49 -2.45 -2.77 -0.73
N GLU A 50 -3.60 -3.41 -0.51
CA GLU A 50 -4.12 -4.50 -1.33
C GLU A 50 -3.07 -5.59 -1.60
N PHE A 51 -2.47 -6.10 -0.52
CA PHE A 51 -1.31 -7.00 -0.61
C PHE A 51 -1.58 -8.28 -1.39
N HIS A 52 -2.85 -8.68 -1.55
CA HIS A 52 -3.27 -9.83 -2.35
C HIS A 52 -2.89 -9.73 -3.85
N HIS A 53 -2.32 -8.60 -4.29
CA HIS A 53 -1.70 -8.48 -5.62
C HIS A 53 -0.21 -8.88 -5.68
N ALA A 54 0.42 -9.22 -4.54
CA ALA A 54 1.85 -9.53 -4.46
C ALA A 54 2.22 -10.93 -4.99
N HIS A 55 1.96 -11.16 -6.28
CA HIS A 55 2.21 -12.42 -6.98
C HIS A 55 3.12 -12.26 -8.18
N LYS A 56 3.67 -13.39 -8.65
CA LYS A 56 4.33 -13.51 -9.95
C LYS A 56 5.39 -12.41 -10.14
N LYS A 57 5.19 -11.56 -11.16
CA LYS A 57 6.07 -10.45 -11.53
C LYS A 57 5.49 -9.09 -11.13
N TYR A 58 4.47 -9.06 -10.28
CA TYR A 58 3.88 -7.80 -9.83
C TYR A 58 4.92 -7.01 -9.02
N PRO A 59 5.00 -5.67 -9.15
CA PRO A 59 6.13 -4.94 -8.58
C PRO A 59 6.19 -4.95 -7.05
N TYR A 60 5.12 -5.30 -6.33
CA TYR A 60 5.19 -5.52 -4.88
C TYR A 60 6.24 -6.54 -4.47
N VAL A 61 6.42 -7.63 -5.23
CA VAL A 61 7.36 -8.70 -4.87
C VAL A 61 8.82 -8.19 -4.81
N PRO A 62 9.39 -7.59 -5.88
CA PRO A 62 10.75 -7.07 -5.81
C PRO A 62 10.90 -5.86 -4.87
N ILE A 63 9.85 -5.06 -4.65
CA ILE A 63 9.89 -3.94 -3.71
C ILE A 63 9.97 -4.47 -2.27
N ALA A 64 9.11 -5.42 -1.90
CA ALA A 64 9.11 -6.03 -0.57
C ALA A 64 10.44 -6.73 -0.28
N LEU A 65 11.00 -7.45 -1.26
CA LEU A 65 12.33 -8.07 -1.14
C LEU A 65 13.43 -7.04 -0.89
N ALA A 66 13.41 -5.91 -1.61
CA ALA A 66 14.39 -4.84 -1.43
C ALA A 66 14.27 -4.20 -0.03
N ALA A 67 13.04 -3.92 0.41
CA ALA A 67 12.76 -3.36 1.73
C ALA A 67 13.18 -4.32 2.86
N TYR A 68 12.84 -5.60 2.74
CA TYR A 68 13.23 -6.63 3.70
C TYR A 68 14.75 -6.75 3.84
N LYS A 69 15.48 -6.77 2.71
CA LYS A 69 16.95 -6.80 2.72
C LYS A 69 17.57 -5.55 3.34
N ALA A 70 16.89 -4.40 3.23
CA ALA A 70 17.30 -3.16 3.86
C ALA A 70 16.91 -3.08 5.36
N GLY A 71 16.27 -4.11 5.93
CA GLY A 71 15.85 -4.14 7.32
C GLY A 71 14.58 -3.33 7.61
N ALA A 72 13.78 -3.01 6.59
CA ALA A 72 12.52 -2.30 6.75
C ALA A 72 11.50 -3.12 7.53
N LEU A 73 10.69 -2.46 8.35
CA LEU A 73 9.44 -3.04 8.82
C LEU A 73 8.43 -3.03 7.66
N ILE A 74 7.72 -4.14 7.44
CA ILE A 74 6.72 -4.28 6.38
C ILE A 74 5.35 -4.52 7.01
N LEU A 75 4.38 -3.68 6.64
CA LEU A 75 2.96 -3.84 6.99
C LEU A 75 2.15 -4.07 5.72
N SER A 76 1.41 -5.17 5.68
CA SER A 76 0.54 -5.52 4.56
C SER A 76 -0.93 -5.36 4.97
N LEU A 77 -1.70 -4.66 4.15
CA LEU A 77 -3.13 -4.43 4.36
C LEU A 77 -3.92 -5.13 3.25
N SER A 78 -4.99 -5.81 3.61
CA SER A 78 -5.95 -6.40 2.67
C SER A 78 -7.24 -6.76 3.40
N ALA A 79 -8.33 -6.76 2.66
CA ALA A 79 -9.61 -7.28 3.14
C ALA A 79 -9.60 -8.82 3.29
N THR A 80 -8.68 -9.50 2.61
CA THR A 80 -8.52 -10.96 2.64
C THR A 80 -7.09 -11.34 3.02
N ALA A 81 -6.95 -12.37 3.85
CA ALA A 81 -5.66 -12.86 4.35
C ALA A 81 -5.38 -14.33 3.97
N GLU A 82 -6.17 -14.90 3.06
CA GLU A 82 -6.11 -16.31 2.68
C GLU A 82 -4.96 -16.62 1.71
N ASP A 83 -4.36 -15.57 1.15
CA ASP A 83 -3.33 -15.72 0.13
C ASP A 83 -1.94 -15.97 0.72
N LEU A 84 -1.61 -17.26 0.91
CA LEU A 84 -0.32 -17.71 1.44
C LEU A 84 0.88 -17.31 0.57
N GLU A 85 0.70 -17.17 -0.75
CA GLU A 85 1.80 -16.79 -1.64
C GLU A 85 2.13 -15.30 -1.46
N ALA A 86 1.09 -14.45 -1.48
CA ALA A 86 1.25 -13.03 -1.26
C ALA A 86 1.81 -12.72 0.15
N LEU A 87 1.37 -13.46 1.18
CA LEU A 87 1.91 -13.35 2.54
C LEU A 87 3.43 -13.62 2.57
N LYS A 88 3.87 -14.69 1.90
CA LYS A 88 5.30 -15.04 1.79
C LYS A 88 6.07 -13.96 1.03
N ASN A 89 5.55 -13.50 -0.10
CA ASN A 89 6.21 -12.50 -0.95
C ASN A 89 6.34 -11.14 -0.27
N CYS A 90 5.44 -10.82 0.66
CA CYS A 90 5.51 -9.62 1.50
C CYS A 90 6.20 -9.83 2.86
N PHE A 91 6.79 -11.01 3.10
CA PHE A 91 7.48 -11.33 4.37
C PHE A 91 6.60 -11.18 5.62
N VAL A 92 5.30 -11.44 5.47
CA VAL A 92 4.34 -11.35 6.58
C VAL A 92 4.54 -12.52 7.53
N THR A 93 4.86 -12.22 8.79
CA THR A 93 5.11 -13.23 9.84
C THR A 93 4.00 -13.30 10.89
N LYS A 94 3.17 -12.25 10.98
CA LYS A 94 2.06 -12.14 11.91
C LYS A 94 0.87 -11.54 11.18
N ILE A 95 -0.32 -12.10 11.43
CA ILE A 95 -1.58 -11.61 10.87
C ILE A 95 -2.44 -11.13 12.04
N VAL A 96 -2.96 -9.92 11.92
CA VAL A 96 -3.95 -9.35 12.85
C VAL A 96 -5.22 -9.12 12.05
N LYS A 97 -6.32 -9.73 12.46
CA LYS A 97 -7.63 -9.53 11.86
C LYS A 97 -8.39 -8.50 12.67
N ALA A 98 -8.80 -7.42 12.03
CA ALA A 98 -9.75 -6.46 12.58
C ALA A 98 -11.12 -6.71 11.97
N GLU A 99 -12.15 -6.88 12.81
CA GLU A 99 -13.53 -6.99 12.36
C GLU A 99 -14.16 -5.60 12.34
N ILE A 100 -14.55 -5.17 11.14
CA ILE A 100 -15.18 -3.87 10.92
C ILE A 100 -16.64 -4.12 10.59
N SER A 101 -17.55 -3.73 11.49
CA SER A 101 -18.98 -3.71 11.21
C SER A 101 -19.36 -2.39 10.55
N MET A 102 -20.05 -2.43 9.41
CA MET A 102 -20.61 -1.21 8.84
C MET A 102 -21.70 -0.65 9.77
N PRO A 103 -21.76 0.67 10.02
CA PRO A 103 -22.87 1.26 10.75
C PRO A 103 -24.18 0.99 10.02
N GLN A 104 -25.22 0.60 10.76
CA GLN A 104 -26.53 0.36 10.17
C GLN A 104 -27.04 1.63 9.49
N LYS A 105 -27.53 1.49 8.26
CA LYS A 105 -28.15 2.58 7.51
C LYS A 105 -29.39 3.03 8.29
N ILE A 106 -29.39 4.26 8.79
CA ILE A 106 -30.59 4.86 9.38
C ILE A 106 -31.59 4.99 8.23
N SER A 107 -32.65 4.18 8.27
CA SER A 107 -33.74 4.26 7.30
C SER A 107 -34.51 5.56 7.57
N PRO A 108 -34.85 6.37 6.56
CA PRO A 108 -35.72 7.52 6.78
C PRO A 108 -37.07 7.00 7.30
N THR A 109 -37.48 7.54 8.45
CA THR A 109 -38.78 7.26 9.07
C THR A 109 -39.88 7.55 8.06
N SER A 110 -40.75 6.57 7.79
CA SER A 110 -41.86 6.74 6.87
C SER A 110 -42.75 7.91 7.33
N GLU A 111 -42.83 8.95 6.49
CA GLU A 111 -43.83 10.01 6.65
C GLU A 111 -45.22 9.37 6.63
N LYS A 112 -45.99 9.62 7.70
CA LYS A 112 -47.39 9.23 7.79
C LYS A 112 -48.15 9.90 6.64
N LYS A 113 -48.61 9.13 5.66
CA LYS A 113 -49.60 9.60 4.68
C LYS A 113 -50.89 9.96 5.42
N HIS A 114 -51.28 11.24 5.36
CA HIS A 114 -52.61 11.68 5.76
C HIS A 114 -53.65 11.11 4.78
N PRO A 115 -54.79 10.59 5.27
CA PRO A 115 -55.91 10.23 4.40
C PRO A 115 -56.69 11.48 4.03
N SER A 116 -56.81 11.76 2.73
CA SER A 116 -57.77 12.74 2.21
C SER A 116 -59.13 12.06 2.14
N GLY A 117 -60.08 12.55 2.93
CA GLY A 117 -61.51 12.25 2.79
C GLY A 117 -62.18 13.08 1.71
#